data_AF-A0A8J0V094-F1
#
_entry.id   AF-A0A8J0V094-F1
#
_cell.length_a   1.000
_cell.length_b   1.000
_cell.length_c   1.000
_cell.angle_alpha   90.00
_cell.angle_beta   90.00
_cell.angle_gamma   90.00
#
_symmetry.space_group_name_H-M   'P 1'
#
loop_
_entity.id
_entity.type
_entity.pdbx_description
1 polymer ?
#
loop_
_entity_poly.entity_id
_entity_poly.type
_entity_poly.pdbx_seq_one_letter_code
_entity_poly.pdbx_strand_id
1 'polypeptide(L)'
;MALKEELLKPIWHSFTALDVDKSGKVSKSQLKVLSHNLCTLLNVPHDPVALEEHFGDNDLGPVSNQGYMPYLNKFILDKVQEGFNKVEFNRMCWTLCARKHLPNSPLCISDDSAFKVWTIFNYLSEEKYPLVIVPEEIEYLLKKLTEAMGGGWQQALFEDYKVALDKKQNGLSVWELIELIGRGQFSKGMDHATVSMAINEVFNELILDILKQGYLLKKGHKRKNWNERWFVLKPNIVTYYCSEDLKDKKGEIILDQNCCVESLPDKDGRKCLFVVKCLERSYEISASDKKKKQEWIQAIQTVVNLHKFQLPPPHKEARQKRRALRKKLLAEQEEMEKKMKELQLANETKQQELEVMRKELREAAAQAMEEERKRQETQVQLQDRFQTEMERELLIRRQMEAQVAQKSNELQQNLIRVRELEEMYQKLQEALDDEKQARQEEENARLHQAQLLEEEAAKRAVLEKLHKEQEVAIKMTEAEKKELEQIHEVKEKALQEAMQQLEQLEKERILALEQYQQVSKNLEEAACKTRSWKDKVLQHEGLMRLIQPGSKNPGHVTNWGPASFTQGELQQREKSWQEKRSPSTD
;
A
#
# COMPACT_ATOMS: atom_id res chain seq x y z
N MET A 1 -12.94 -27.69 -69.29
CA MET A 1 -13.42 -28.02 -67.93
C MET A 1 -14.94 -27.95 -67.93
N ALA A 2 -15.56 -26.77 -67.88
CA ALA A 2 -17.01 -26.51 -67.95
C ALA A 2 -17.91 -27.56 -68.67
N LEU A 3 -17.63 -27.96 -69.91
CA LEU A 3 -18.45 -28.97 -70.63
C LEU A 3 -18.56 -30.31 -69.87
N LYS A 4 -17.49 -30.75 -69.20
CA LYS A 4 -17.48 -31.98 -68.38
C LYS A 4 -18.33 -31.82 -67.12
N GLU A 5 -18.25 -30.66 -66.47
CA GLU A 5 -19.07 -30.30 -65.30
C GLU A 5 -20.57 -30.21 -65.66
N GLU A 6 -20.92 -29.68 -66.84
CA GLU A 6 -22.32 -29.68 -67.32
C GLU A 6 -22.84 -31.08 -67.64
N LEU A 7 -21.99 -31.98 -68.17
CA LEU A 7 -22.36 -33.37 -68.47
C LEU A 7 -22.45 -34.27 -67.22
N LEU A 8 -21.60 -34.06 -66.22
CA LEU A 8 -21.59 -34.85 -64.98
C LEU A 8 -22.93 -34.81 -64.23
N LYS A 9 -23.66 -33.69 -64.28
CA LYS A 9 -24.90 -33.49 -63.51
C LYS A 9 -26.06 -34.42 -63.92
N PRO A 10 -26.47 -34.48 -65.21
CA PRO A 10 -27.37 -35.53 -65.72
C PRO A 10 -26.92 -36.97 -65.37
N ILE A 11 -25.61 -37.23 -65.37
CA ILE A 11 -25.06 -38.55 -65.10
C ILE A 11 -25.11 -38.89 -63.61
N TRP A 12 -24.90 -37.93 -62.70
CA TRP A 12 -25.12 -38.11 -61.26
C TRP A 12 -26.56 -38.48 -60.95
N HIS A 13 -27.54 -37.74 -61.49
CA HIS A 13 -28.95 -38.13 -61.37
C HIS A 13 -29.20 -39.55 -61.90
N SER A 14 -28.62 -39.91 -63.04
CA SER A 14 -28.76 -41.25 -63.63
C SER A 14 -28.14 -42.36 -62.78
N PHE A 15 -26.98 -42.10 -62.15
CA PHE A 15 -26.34 -43.05 -61.24
C PHE A 15 -27.15 -43.22 -59.96
N THR A 16 -27.61 -42.13 -59.35
CA THR A 16 -28.49 -42.16 -58.17
C THR A 16 -29.81 -42.87 -58.45
N ALA A 17 -30.34 -42.78 -59.67
CA ALA A 17 -31.52 -43.53 -60.08
C ALA A 17 -31.25 -45.03 -60.31
N LEU A 18 -29.99 -45.47 -60.47
CA LEU A 18 -29.60 -46.87 -60.57
C LEU A 18 -29.23 -47.48 -59.20
N ASP A 19 -28.78 -46.69 -58.22
CA ASP A 19 -28.52 -47.09 -56.83
C ASP A 19 -29.85 -47.28 -56.06
N VAL A 20 -30.54 -48.39 -56.34
CA VAL A 20 -31.86 -48.72 -55.76
C VAL A 20 -31.84 -48.72 -54.23
N ASP A 21 -30.76 -49.22 -53.64
CA ASP A 21 -30.63 -49.44 -52.20
C ASP A 21 -30.11 -48.20 -51.44
N LYS A 22 -29.82 -47.09 -52.16
CA LYS A 22 -29.13 -45.90 -51.63
C LYS A 22 -27.79 -46.22 -50.95
N SER A 23 -27.14 -47.26 -51.45
CA SER A 23 -25.91 -47.87 -50.93
C SER A 23 -24.63 -47.13 -51.36
N GLY A 24 -24.75 -46.17 -52.27
CA GLY A 24 -23.66 -45.54 -52.99
C GLY A 24 -23.07 -46.39 -54.11
N LYS A 25 -23.70 -47.54 -54.44
CA LYS A 25 -23.16 -48.58 -55.35
C LYS A 25 -24.19 -49.01 -56.41
N VAL A 26 -23.70 -49.32 -57.62
CA VAL A 26 -24.53 -49.75 -58.77
C VAL A 26 -23.95 -51.00 -59.40
N SER A 27 -24.80 -51.90 -59.93
CA SER A 27 -24.32 -53.13 -60.55
C SER A 27 -23.46 -52.90 -61.81
N LYS A 28 -22.40 -53.70 -61.99
CA LYS A 28 -21.46 -53.62 -63.13
C LYS A 28 -22.19 -53.77 -64.49
N SER A 29 -23.31 -54.50 -64.54
CA SER A 29 -24.17 -54.64 -65.73
C SER A 29 -24.98 -53.38 -66.06
N GLN A 30 -25.57 -52.71 -65.06
CA GLN A 30 -26.26 -51.42 -65.27
C GLN A 30 -25.26 -50.33 -65.71
N LEU A 31 -24.05 -50.32 -65.14
CA LEU A 31 -23.00 -49.38 -65.54
C LEU A 31 -22.43 -49.68 -66.94
N LYS A 32 -22.37 -50.95 -67.37
CA LYS A 32 -22.10 -51.33 -68.77
C LYS A 32 -23.12 -50.68 -69.73
N VAL A 33 -24.42 -50.85 -69.46
CA VAL A 33 -25.49 -50.29 -70.31
C VAL A 33 -25.48 -48.76 -70.29
N LEU A 34 -25.29 -48.13 -69.12
CA LEU A 34 -25.18 -46.67 -69.02
C LEU A 34 -23.96 -46.15 -69.79
N SER A 35 -22.79 -46.75 -69.62
CA SER A 35 -21.56 -46.39 -70.35
C SER A 35 -21.73 -46.51 -71.86
N HIS A 36 -22.37 -47.59 -72.32
CA HIS A 36 -22.63 -47.81 -73.75
C HIS A 36 -23.51 -46.73 -74.36
N ASN A 37 -24.63 -46.41 -73.69
CA ASN A 37 -25.54 -45.35 -74.11
C ASN A 37 -24.88 -43.97 -74.07
N LEU A 38 -24.03 -43.71 -73.07
CA LEU A 38 -23.25 -42.46 -72.98
C LEU A 38 -22.25 -42.33 -74.13
N CYS A 39 -21.45 -43.36 -74.44
CA CYS A 39 -20.52 -43.33 -75.56
C CYS A 39 -21.25 -43.08 -76.89
N THR A 40 -22.34 -43.79 -77.13
CA THR A 40 -23.15 -43.67 -78.35
C THR A 40 -23.76 -42.28 -78.51
N LEU A 41 -24.35 -41.71 -77.45
CA LEU A 41 -24.98 -40.38 -77.52
C LEU A 41 -23.96 -39.22 -77.51
N LEU A 42 -22.74 -39.43 -77.04
CA LEU A 42 -21.67 -38.44 -77.03
C LEU A 42 -20.70 -38.55 -78.23
N ASN A 43 -20.98 -39.46 -79.18
CA ASN A 43 -20.11 -39.79 -80.33
C ASN A 43 -18.68 -40.21 -79.93
N VAL A 44 -18.51 -40.81 -78.75
CA VAL A 44 -17.22 -41.30 -78.27
C VAL A 44 -17.00 -42.75 -78.75
N PRO A 45 -15.83 -43.09 -79.33
CA PRO A 45 -15.54 -44.46 -79.74
C PRO A 45 -15.59 -45.41 -78.54
N HIS A 46 -16.51 -46.37 -78.62
CA HIS A 46 -16.79 -47.31 -77.54
C HIS A 46 -15.71 -48.39 -77.44
N ASP A 47 -14.95 -48.35 -76.35
CA ASP A 47 -14.00 -49.41 -75.99
C ASP A 47 -14.65 -50.33 -74.93
N PRO A 48 -15.10 -51.55 -75.29
CA PRO A 48 -15.67 -52.47 -74.32
C PRO A 48 -14.62 -53.08 -73.40
N VAL A 49 -13.36 -53.19 -73.84
CA VAL A 49 -12.26 -53.83 -73.11
C VAL A 49 -11.79 -52.92 -71.98
N ALA A 50 -11.64 -51.61 -72.24
CA ALA A 50 -11.20 -50.64 -71.23
C ALA A 50 -12.11 -50.57 -69.98
N LEU A 51 -13.42 -50.83 -70.13
CA LEU A 51 -14.36 -50.93 -68.99
C LEU A 51 -14.17 -52.25 -68.22
N GLU A 52 -13.87 -53.35 -68.91
CA GLU A 52 -13.69 -54.66 -68.30
C GLU A 52 -12.33 -54.77 -67.59
N GLU A 53 -11.25 -54.28 -68.18
CA GLU A 53 -9.93 -54.13 -67.55
C GLU A 53 -10.00 -53.23 -66.30
N HIS A 54 -10.61 -52.05 -66.41
CA HIS A 54 -10.65 -51.09 -65.30
C HIS A 54 -11.48 -51.56 -64.09
N PHE A 55 -12.32 -52.57 -64.27
CA PHE A 55 -13.06 -53.24 -63.19
C PHE A 55 -12.72 -54.73 -63.06
N GLY A 56 -11.57 -55.17 -63.60
CA GLY A 56 -11.21 -56.59 -63.74
C GLY A 56 -11.07 -57.33 -62.40
N ASP A 57 -10.42 -56.71 -61.42
CA ASP A 57 -10.13 -57.33 -60.12
C ASP A 57 -11.35 -57.44 -59.18
N ASN A 58 -12.55 -56.99 -59.60
CA ASN A 58 -13.70 -56.80 -58.71
C ASN A 58 -15.03 -57.34 -59.30
N ASP A 59 -15.04 -58.58 -59.81
CA ASP A 59 -16.22 -59.18 -60.44
C ASP A 59 -17.37 -59.61 -59.50
N LEU A 60 -17.23 -59.45 -58.18
CA LEU A 60 -18.21 -59.91 -57.17
C LEU A 60 -19.00 -58.78 -56.46
N GLY A 61 -18.83 -57.51 -56.84
CA GLY A 61 -19.43 -56.38 -56.10
C GLY A 61 -20.09 -55.31 -56.96
N PRO A 62 -21.14 -54.62 -56.46
CA PRO A 62 -21.64 -53.40 -57.08
C PRO A 62 -20.64 -52.26 -56.88
N VAL A 63 -20.38 -51.50 -57.94
CA VAL A 63 -19.33 -50.49 -58.05
C VAL A 63 -19.78 -49.18 -57.39
N SER A 64 -18.94 -48.60 -56.54
CA SER A 64 -19.24 -47.33 -55.87
C SER A 64 -19.10 -46.12 -56.80
N ASN A 65 -19.75 -45.01 -56.44
CA ASN A 65 -19.53 -43.70 -57.08
C ASN A 65 -18.04 -43.32 -57.20
N GLN A 66 -17.23 -43.65 -56.19
CA GLN A 66 -15.79 -43.38 -56.18
C GLN A 66 -15.00 -44.22 -57.21
N GLY A 67 -15.48 -45.39 -57.61
CA GLY A 67 -14.89 -46.22 -58.66
C GLY A 67 -15.37 -45.86 -60.08
N TYR A 68 -16.65 -45.49 -60.23
CA TYR A 68 -17.20 -45.17 -61.56
C TYR A 68 -16.84 -43.76 -62.05
N MET A 69 -16.67 -42.77 -61.17
CA MET A 69 -16.34 -41.40 -61.59
C MET A 69 -14.95 -41.25 -62.23
N PRO A 70 -13.87 -41.91 -61.76
CA PRO A 70 -12.58 -41.92 -62.46
C PRO A 70 -12.67 -42.53 -63.87
N TYR A 71 -13.39 -43.65 -64.03
CA TYR A 71 -13.66 -44.24 -65.34
C TYR A 71 -14.37 -43.25 -66.27
N LEU A 72 -15.49 -42.71 -65.81
CA LEU A 72 -16.35 -41.82 -66.58
C LEU A 72 -15.58 -40.59 -67.07
N ASN A 73 -14.72 -40.00 -66.22
CA ASN A 73 -13.87 -38.90 -66.61
C ASN A 73 -12.85 -39.34 -67.68
N LYS A 74 -11.97 -40.31 -67.37
CA LYS A 74 -10.82 -40.69 -68.20
C LYS A 74 -11.19 -41.30 -69.56
N PHE A 75 -12.25 -42.12 -69.61
CA PHE A 75 -12.57 -42.91 -70.81
C PHE A 75 -13.72 -42.35 -71.65
N ILE A 76 -14.63 -41.57 -71.04
CA ILE A 76 -15.78 -40.97 -71.74
C ILE A 76 -15.61 -39.45 -71.82
N LEU A 77 -15.69 -38.72 -70.71
CA LEU A 77 -15.76 -37.25 -70.70
C LEU A 77 -14.50 -36.56 -71.23
N ASP A 78 -13.32 -37.19 -71.11
CA ASP A 78 -12.07 -36.73 -71.70
C ASP A 78 -12.05 -36.83 -73.24
N LYS A 79 -12.89 -37.69 -73.84
CA LYS A 79 -12.95 -37.95 -75.28
C LYS A 79 -14.11 -37.25 -76.00
N VAL A 80 -15.01 -36.57 -75.28
CA VAL A 80 -16.19 -35.90 -75.87
C VAL A 80 -15.77 -34.73 -76.75
N GLN A 81 -16.28 -34.69 -77.98
CA GLN A 81 -16.12 -33.57 -78.92
C GLN A 81 -17.39 -32.71 -78.98
N GLU A 82 -17.28 -31.48 -79.44
CA GLU A 82 -18.45 -30.62 -79.67
C GLU A 82 -19.21 -31.07 -80.93
N GLY A 83 -20.49 -31.38 -80.80
CA GLY A 83 -21.34 -31.84 -81.92
C GLY A 83 -22.44 -32.84 -81.55
N PHE A 84 -22.42 -33.41 -80.35
CA PHE A 84 -23.47 -34.31 -79.87
C PHE A 84 -24.80 -33.60 -79.56
N ASN A 85 -25.91 -34.34 -79.61
CA ASN A 85 -27.22 -33.79 -79.30
C ASN A 85 -27.47 -33.70 -77.78
N LYS A 86 -27.23 -32.51 -77.22
CA LYS A 86 -27.49 -32.21 -75.78
C LYS A 86 -28.90 -32.57 -75.33
N VAL A 87 -29.93 -32.52 -76.19
CA VAL A 87 -31.33 -32.79 -75.80
C VAL A 87 -31.59 -34.30 -75.66
N GLU A 88 -31.07 -35.11 -76.59
CA GLU A 88 -31.19 -36.58 -76.52
C GLU A 88 -30.36 -37.16 -75.37
N PHE A 89 -29.14 -36.66 -75.15
CA PHE A 89 -28.33 -36.99 -73.99
C PHE A 89 -29.08 -36.72 -72.66
N ASN A 90 -29.66 -35.52 -72.52
CA ASN A 90 -30.45 -35.18 -71.34
C ASN A 90 -31.72 -36.03 -71.23
N ARG A 91 -32.40 -36.34 -72.34
CA ARG A 91 -33.64 -37.14 -72.33
C ARG A 91 -33.37 -38.60 -71.95
N MET A 92 -32.25 -39.19 -72.38
CA MET A 92 -31.81 -40.51 -71.91
C MET A 92 -31.65 -40.52 -70.39
N CYS A 93 -30.87 -39.58 -69.85
CA CYS A 93 -30.68 -39.40 -68.41
C CYS A 93 -32.03 -39.20 -67.67
N TRP A 94 -32.92 -38.34 -68.19
CA TRP A 94 -34.27 -38.13 -67.65
C TRP A 94 -35.09 -39.42 -67.57
N THR A 95 -35.12 -40.24 -68.63
CA THR A 95 -35.94 -41.47 -68.64
C THR A 95 -35.52 -42.51 -67.60
N LEU A 96 -34.24 -42.50 -67.18
CA LEU A 96 -33.74 -43.32 -66.07
C LEU A 96 -34.19 -42.77 -64.70
N CYS A 97 -34.26 -41.44 -64.55
CA CYS A 97 -34.50 -40.77 -63.28
C CYS A 97 -35.97 -40.58 -62.94
N ALA A 98 -36.75 -40.11 -63.92
CA ALA A 98 -38.11 -39.59 -63.77
C ALA A 98 -39.07 -40.63 -63.17
N ARG A 99 -39.04 -41.85 -63.71
CA ARG A 99 -39.91 -42.98 -63.33
C ARG A 99 -39.81 -43.41 -61.86
N LYS A 100 -38.78 -42.97 -61.13
CA LYS A 100 -38.54 -43.30 -59.72
C LYS A 100 -38.78 -42.14 -58.75
N HIS A 101 -38.96 -40.92 -59.25
CA HIS A 101 -38.89 -39.70 -58.42
C HIS A 101 -39.93 -38.63 -58.72
N LEU A 102 -40.69 -38.68 -59.84
CA LEU A 102 -41.88 -37.84 -59.94
C LEU A 102 -42.88 -38.26 -58.84
N PRO A 103 -43.48 -37.31 -58.11
CA PRO A 103 -44.53 -37.62 -57.16
C PRO A 103 -45.80 -38.05 -57.90
N ASN A 104 -46.55 -39.00 -57.34
CA ASN A 104 -47.84 -39.47 -57.88
C ASN A 104 -48.98 -38.42 -57.76
N SER A 105 -48.67 -37.18 -57.37
CA SER A 105 -49.63 -36.08 -57.24
C SER A 105 -49.87 -35.38 -58.59
N PRO A 106 -51.09 -34.91 -58.88
CA PRO A 106 -51.37 -34.15 -60.11
C PRO A 106 -50.65 -32.79 -60.09
N LEU A 107 -49.64 -32.63 -60.95
CA LEU A 107 -48.94 -31.37 -61.17
C LEU A 107 -49.57 -30.62 -62.35
N CYS A 108 -49.56 -29.29 -62.30
CA CYS A 108 -50.02 -28.40 -63.38
C CYS A 108 -49.02 -28.28 -64.55
N ILE A 109 -48.19 -29.29 -64.79
CA ILE A 109 -47.16 -29.34 -65.83
C ILE A 109 -47.07 -30.74 -66.46
N SER A 110 -46.77 -30.80 -67.76
CA SER A 110 -46.57 -32.08 -68.47
C SER A 110 -45.19 -32.72 -68.19
N ASP A 111 -45.00 -34.00 -68.52
CA ASP A 111 -43.69 -34.66 -68.42
C ASP A 111 -42.60 -33.94 -69.26
N ASP A 112 -42.96 -33.42 -70.44
CA ASP A 112 -42.01 -32.65 -71.26
C ASP A 112 -41.68 -31.28 -70.65
N SER A 113 -42.63 -30.66 -69.96
CA SER A 113 -42.41 -29.45 -69.17
C SER A 113 -41.53 -29.75 -67.94
N ALA A 114 -41.75 -30.87 -67.25
CA ALA A 114 -40.95 -31.33 -66.12
C ALA A 114 -39.52 -31.69 -66.53
N PHE A 115 -39.35 -32.34 -67.70
CA PHE A 115 -38.04 -32.58 -68.32
C PHE A 115 -37.30 -31.26 -68.59
N LYS A 116 -37.97 -30.25 -69.15
CA LYS A 116 -37.38 -28.93 -69.37
C LYS A 116 -36.95 -28.28 -68.06
N VAL A 117 -37.81 -28.27 -67.03
CA VAL A 117 -37.45 -27.79 -65.68
C VAL A 117 -36.25 -28.56 -65.10
N TRP A 118 -36.17 -29.88 -65.26
CA TRP A 118 -35.03 -30.69 -64.84
C TRP A 118 -33.71 -30.32 -65.55
N THR A 119 -33.75 -30.06 -66.87
CA THR A 119 -32.56 -29.57 -67.58
C THR A 119 -32.16 -28.15 -67.17
N ILE A 120 -33.12 -27.26 -66.90
CA ILE A 120 -32.88 -25.92 -66.37
C ILE A 120 -32.28 -25.99 -64.96
N PHE A 121 -32.74 -26.92 -64.11
CA PHE A 121 -32.11 -27.21 -62.83
C PHE A 121 -30.67 -27.68 -62.99
N ASN A 122 -30.38 -28.63 -63.90
CA ASN A 122 -29.00 -29.08 -64.15
C ASN A 122 -28.08 -27.92 -64.57
N TYR A 123 -28.60 -26.97 -65.35
CA TYR A 123 -27.87 -25.75 -65.69
C TYR A 123 -27.68 -24.82 -64.48
N LEU A 124 -28.74 -24.47 -63.74
CA LEU A 124 -28.69 -23.45 -62.68
C LEU A 124 -28.11 -23.92 -61.33
N SER A 125 -28.20 -25.21 -61.01
CA SER A 125 -27.70 -25.82 -59.76
C SER A 125 -26.19 -25.62 -59.55
N GLU A 126 -25.73 -25.86 -58.32
CA GLU A 126 -24.30 -25.80 -58.01
C GLU A 126 -23.49 -27.02 -58.51
N GLU A 127 -22.16 -26.96 -58.35
CA GLU A 127 -21.21 -27.94 -58.92
C GLU A 127 -20.99 -29.21 -58.07
N LYS A 128 -21.38 -29.19 -56.79
CA LYS A 128 -21.17 -30.30 -55.86
C LYS A 128 -22.42 -31.19 -55.80
N TYR A 129 -22.22 -32.50 -55.66
CA TYR A 129 -23.28 -33.46 -55.34
C TYR A 129 -23.44 -33.58 -53.80
N PRO A 130 -24.66 -33.73 -53.24
CA PRO A 130 -25.97 -33.76 -53.92
C PRO A 130 -26.31 -32.42 -54.58
N LEU A 131 -26.88 -32.49 -55.79
CA LEU A 131 -27.20 -31.28 -56.54
C LEU A 131 -28.35 -30.53 -55.89
N VAL A 132 -28.12 -29.25 -55.62
CA VAL A 132 -29.10 -28.28 -55.12
C VAL A 132 -29.07 -27.01 -55.95
N ILE A 133 -30.21 -26.31 -56.01
CA ILE A 133 -30.32 -24.96 -56.54
C ILE A 133 -30.49 -23.97 -55.37
N VAL A 134 -29.69 -22.89 -55.37
CA VAL A 134 -29.66 -21.88 -54.30
C VAL A 134 -30.78 -20.84 -54.47
N PRO A 135 -31.24 -20.19 -53.38
CA PRO A 135 -32.36 -19.24 -53.41
C PRO A 135 -32.29 -18.20 -54.53
N GLU A 136 -31.12 -17.63 -54.83
CA GLU A 136 -30.96 -16.58 -55.84
C GLU A 136 -31.12 -17.10 -57.28
N GLU A 137 -30.80 -18.37 -57.52
CA GLU A 137 -31.00 -19.00 -58.84
C GLU A 137 -32.45 -19.48 -59.01
N ILE A 138 -33.13 -19.84 -57.92
CA ILE A 138 -34.59 -20.08 -57.90
C ILE A 138 -35.32 -18.76 -58.17
N GLU A 139 -34.92 -17.68 -57.50
CA GLU A 139 -35.47 -16.34 -57.70
C GLU A 139 -35.31 -15.88 -59.15
N TYR A 140 -34.11 -16.05 -59.74
CA TYR A 140 -33.84 -15.77 -61.14
C TYR A 140 -34.72 -16.59 -62.09
N LEU A 141 -34.87 -17.90 -61.82
CA LEU A 141 -35.72 -18.78 -62.64
C LEU A 141 -37.20 -18.38 -62.57
N LEU A 142 -37.72 -18.16 -61.35
CA LEU A 142 -39.12 -17.79 -61.16
C LEU A 142 -39.41 -16.40 -61.74
N LYS A 143 -38.50 -15.42 -61.59
CA LYS A 143 -38.57 -14.11 -62.28
C LYS A 143 -38.68 -14.29 -63.80
N LYS A 144 -37.77 -15.05 -64.40
CA LYS A 144 -37.78 -15.37 -65.84
C LYS A 144 -39.06 -16.06 -66.31
N LEU A 145 -39.59 -17.00 -65.53
CA LEU A 145 -40.86 -17.66 -65.84
C LEU A 145 -42.05 -16.71 -65.74
N THR A 146 -42.13 -15.87 -64.69
CA THR A 146 -43.18 -14.87 -64.54
C THR A 146 -43.13 -13.81 -65.64
N GLU A 147 -41.94 -13.35 -66.03
CA GLU A 147 -41.72 -12.45 -67.17
C GLU A 147 -42.21 -13.07 -68.49
N ALA A 148 -41.87 -14.33 -68.76
CA ALA A 148 -42.30 -15.05 -69.97
C ALA A 148 -43.81 -15.38 -69.99
N MET A 149 -44.46 -15.50 -68.82
CA MET A 149 -45.93 -15.54 -68.71
C MET A 149 -46.60 -14.16 -68.86
N GLY A 150 -45.83 -13.07 -69.00
CA GLY A 150 -46.34 -11.70 -69.05
C GLY A 150 -46.84 -11.16 -67.70
N GLY A 151 -46.52 -11.83 -66.60
CA GLY A 151 -46.93 -11.48 -65.25
C GLY A 151 -46.01 -10.47 -64.55
N GLY A 152 -46.52 -9.82 -63.51
CA GLY A 152 -45.71 -9.00 -62.60
C GLY A 152 -45.06 -9.86 -61.50
N TRP A 153 -43.76 -9.66 -61.25
CA TRP A 153 -43.04 -10.36 -60.19
C TRP A 153 -43.50 -9.95 -58.78
N GLN A 154 -43.71 -10.93 -57.91
CA GLN A 154 -44.23 -10.72 -56.55
C GLN A 154 -43.14 -10.99 -55.49
N GLN A 155 -42.25 -10.02 -55.29
CA GLN A 155 -41.07 -10.18 -54.39
C GLN A 155 -41.45 -10.62 -52.97
N ALA A 156 -42.53 -10.09 -52.39
CA ALA A 156 -42.94 -10.42 -51.02
C ALA A 156 -43.18 -11.93 -50.81
N LEU A 157 -43.94 -12.57 -51.71
CA LEU A 157 -44.20 -14.01 -51.65
C LEU A 157 -42.91 -14.85 -51.78
N PHE A 158 -41.92 -14.34 -52.51
CA PHE A 158 -40.63 -15.01 -52.63
C PHE A 158 -39.76 -14.82 -51.38
N GLU A 159 -39.76 -13.64 -50.75
CA GLU A 159 -38.97 -13.41 -49.54
C GLU A 159 -39.51 -14.23 -48.34
N ASP A 160 -40.84 -14.33 -48.18
CA ASP A 160 -41.48 -15.23 -47.22
C ASP A 160 -41.07 -16.70 -47.46
N TYR A 161 -41.04 -17.12 -48.73
CA TYR A 161 -40.64 -18.46 -49.14
C TYR A 161 -39.14 -18.73 -48.90
N LYS A 162 -38.28 -17.74 -49.16
CA LYS A 162 -36.84 -17.78 -48.91
C LYS A 162 -36.53 -17.88 -47.41
N VAL A 163 -37.21 -17.12 -46.55
CA VAL A 163 -37.11 -17.28 -45.08
C VAL A 163 -37.55 -18.68 -44.61
N ALA A 164 -38.42 -19.36 -45.35
CA ALA A 164 -38.76 -20.77 -45.09
C ALA A 164 -37.72 -21.78 -45.63
N LEU A 165 -36.93 -21.40 -46.64
CA LEU A 165 -35.81 -22.21 -47.17
C LEU A 165 -34.54 -22.09 -46.34
N ASP A 166 -34.15 -20.88 -45.94
CA ASP A 166 -32.92 -20.64 -45.19
C ASP A 166 -32.93 -21.39 -43.84
N LYS A 167 -34.13 -21.55 -43.24
CA LYS A 167 -34.37 -22.40 -42.06
C LYS A 167 -34.10 -23.89 -42.26
N LYS A 168 -34.13 -24.40 -43.50
CA LYS A 168 -33.75 -25.79 -43.84
C LYS A 168 -32.24 -25.96 -44.07
N GLN A 169 -31.47 -24.87 -44.14
CA GLN A 169 -30.02 -24.84 -44.45
C GLN A 169 -29.62 -25.58 -45.74
N ASN A 170 -30.56 -25.84 -46.65
CA ASN A 170 -30.34 -26.57 -47.89
C ASN A 170 -31.14 -25.91 -49.02
N GLY A 171 -30.51 -25.74 -50.19
CA GLY A 171 -31.21 -25.35 -51.41
C GLY A 171 -32.15 -26.46 -51.92
N LEU A 172 -33.08 -26.13 -52.82
CA LEU A 172 -34.03 -27.12 -53.34
C LEU A 172 -33.32 -28.24 -54.11
N SER A 173 -33.81 -29.46 -53.96
CA SER A 173 -33.58 -30.54 -54.92
C SER A 173 -34.40 -30.33 -56.22
N VAL A 174 -34.03 -31.04 -57.29
CA VAL A 174 -34.75 -30.92 -58.58
C VAL A 174 -36.22 -31.33 -58.49
N TRP A 175 -36.54 -32.30 -57.65
CA TRP A 175 -37.91 -32.82 -57.49
C TRP A 175 -38.79 -31.81 -56.74
N GLU A 176 -38.26 -31.17 -55.70
CA GLU A 176 -38.94 -30.07 -55.02
C GLU A 176 -39.13 -28.85 -55.95
N LEU A 177 -38.20 -28.57 -56.87
CA LEU A 177 -38.36 -27.47 -57.83
C LEU A 177 -39.44 -27.77 -58.89
N ILE A 178 -39.46 -29.00 -59.41
CA ILE A 178 -40.53 -29.49 -60.30
C ILE A 178 -41.88 -29.42 -59.58
N GLU A 179 -41.93 -29.78 -58.30
CA GLU A 179 -43.13 -29.64 -57.48
C GLU A 179 -43.50 -28.18 -57.18
N LEU A 180 -42.55 -27.28 -56.94
CA LEU A 180 -42.79 -25.86 -56.68
C LEU A 180 -43.48 -25.18 -57.88
N ILE A 181 -42.96 -25.44 -59.08
CA ILE A 181 -43.51 -24.96 -60.35
C ILE A 181 -44.82 -25.69 -60.66
N GLY A 182 -44.86 -27.02 -60.48
CA GLY A 182 -46.03 -27.86 -60.75
C GLY A 182 -47.22 -27.63 -59.81
N ARG A 183 -46.99 -27.15 -58.57
CA ARG A 183 -48.05 -26.66 -57.65
C ARG A 183 -48.54 -25.26 -58.00
N GLY A 184 -47.94 -24.59 -58.98
CA GLY A 184 -48.39 -23.30 -59.51
C GLY A 184 -48.36 -22.13 -58.52
N GLN A 185 -47.52 -22.19 -57.47
CA GLN A 185 -47.52 -21.18 -56.40
C GLN A 185 -47.27 -19.76 -56.92
N PHE A 186 -46.36 -19.63 -57.90
CA PHE A 186 -45.98 -18.39 -58.58
C PHE A 186 -46.67 -18.19 -59.94
N SER A 187 -47.63 -19.06 -60.29
CA SER A 187 -48.40 -19.01 -61.55
C SER A 187 -49.92 -19.06 -61.33
N LYS A 188 -50.39 -18.69 -60.13
CA LYS A 188 -51.83 -18.68 -59.78
C LYS A 188 -52.61 -17.82 -60.77
N GLY A 189 -53.62 -18.42 -61.41
CA GLY A 189 -54.45 -17.77 -62.42
C GLY A 189 -53.95 -17.88 -63.86
N MET A 190 -52.75 -18.44 -64.09
CA MET A 190 -52.28 -18.82 -65.43
C MET A 190 -52.76 -20.22 -65.79
N ASP A 191 -53.01 -20.47 -67.08
CA ASP A 191 -53.36 -21.79 -67.59
C ASP A 191 -52.11 -22.66 -67.88
N HIS A 192 -52.34 -23.96 -68.06
CA HIS A 192 -51.27 -24.94 -68.32
C HIS A 192 -50.47 -24.67 -69.60
N ALA A 193 -51.10 -24.15 -70.66
CA ALA A 193 -50.40 -23.87 -71.92
C ALA A 193 -49.49 -22.64 -71.76
N THR A 194 -49.95 -21.57 -71.10
CA THR A 194 -49.13 -20.39 -70.77
C THR A 194 -47.91 -20.76 -69.92
N VAL A 195 -48.09 -21.58 -68.87
CA VAL A 195 -46.97 -22.08 -68.05
C VAL A 195 -46.00 -22.93 -68.88
N SER A 196 -46.51 -23.82 -69.74
CA SER A 196 -45.69 -24.66 -70.61
C SER A 196 -44.92 -23.85 -71.67
N MET A 197 -45.53 -22.79 -72.22
CA MET A 197 -44.88 -21.85 -73.14
C MET A 197 -43.74 -21.09 -72.47
N ALA A 198 -43.95 -20.56 -71.25
CA ALA A 198 -42.91 -19.89 -70.49
C ALA A 198 -41.73 -20.81 -70.14
N ILE A 199 -42.00 -22.04 -69.71
CA ILE A 199 -40.96 -23.07 -69.49
C ILE A 199 -40.21 -23.37 -70.79
N ASN A 200 -40.90 -23.42 -71.93
CA ASN A 200 -40.30 -23.65 -73.24
C ASN A 200 -39.41 -22.47 -73.69
N GLU A 201 -39.82 -21.23 -73.45
CA GLU A 201 -39.03 -20.04 -73.76
C GLU A 201 -37.75 -19.97 -72.91
N VAL A 202 -37.86 -20.16 -71.58
CA VAL A 202 -36.69 -20.19 -70.68
C VAL A 202 -35.75 -21.36 -70.99
N PHE A 203 -36.28 -22.53 -71.37
CA PHE A 203 -35.48 -23.66 -71.86
C PHE A 203 -34.72 -23.32 -73.16
N ASN A 204 -35.40 -22.66 -74.11
CA ASN A 204 -34.78 -22.25 -75.37
C ASN A 204 -33.63 -21.24 -75.13
N GLU A 205 -33.82 -20.26 -74.25
CA GLU A 205 -32.78 -19.28 -73.89
C GLU A 205 -31.59 -19.96 -73.18
N LEU A 206 -31.85 -20.68 -72.08
CA LEU A 206 -30.80 -21.14 -71.16
C LEU A 206 -30.09 -22.43 -71.59
N ILE A 207 -30.77 -23.32 -72.33
CA ILE A 207 -30.27 -24.68 -72.66
C ILE A 207 -29.95 -24.85 -74.14
N LEU A 208 -30.72 -24.22 -75.03
CA LEU A 208 -30.51 -24.33 -76.49
C LEU A 208 -29.75 -23.15 -77.10
N ASP A 209 -29.33 -22.18 -76.29
CA ASP A 209 -28.66 -20.93 -76.69
C ASP A 209 -29.48 -20.10 -77.71
N ILE A 210 -30.82 -20.18 -77.69
CA ILE A 210 -31.67 -19.43 -78.61
C ILE A 210 -31.88 -18.02 -78.06
N LEU A 211 -31.26 -17.04 -78.71
CA LEU A 211 -31.24 -15.64 -78.27
C LEU A 211 -32.42 -14.82 -78.82
N LYS A 212 -32.98 -15.25 -79.97
CA LYS A 212 -34.27 -14.75 -80.49
C LYS A 212 -34.85 -15.75 -81.51
N GLN A 213 -36.17 -15.85 -81.54
CA GLN A 213 -36.89 -16.64 -82.56
C GLN A 213 -38.20 -15.95 -82.98
N GLY A 214 -38.74 -16.34 -84.15
CA GLY A 214 -39.97 -15.75 -84.68
C GLY A 214 -40.08 -15.81 -86.21
N TYR A 215 -41.30 -15.62 -86.72
CA TYR A 215 -41.55 -15.46 -88.15
C TYR A 215 -41.02 -14.13 -88.69
N LEU A 216 -40.31 -14.20 -89.82
CA LEU A 216 -39.85 -13.04 -90.60
C LEU A 216 -40.01 -13.32 -92.10
N LEU A 217 -40.20 -12.25 -92.87
CA LEU A 217 -40.28 -12.31 -94.33
C LEU A 217 -38.87 -12.22 -94.93
N LYS A 218 -38.41 -13.30 -95.54
CA LYS A 218 -37.08 -13.39 -96.17
C LYS A 218 -37.16 -13.20 -97.68
N LYS A 219 -36.28 -12.36 -98.24
CA LYS A 219 -36.09 -12.28 -99.70
C LYS A 219 -35.34 -13.51 -100.23
N GLY A 220 -35.83 -14.09 -101.32
CA GLY A 220 -35.13 -15.13 -102.06
C GLY A 220 -33.97 -14.57 -102.88
N HIS A 221 -32.85 -15.30 -102.91
CA HIS A 221 -31.62 -14.85 -103.56
C HIS A 221 -31.65 -15.05 -105.09
N LYS A 222 -32.03 -16.25 -105.56
CA LYS A 222 -32.17 -16.56 -107.01
C LYS A 222 -33.48 -16.04 -107.62
N ARG A 223 -34.60 -16.17 -106.90
CA ARG A 223 -35.91 -15.58 -107.24
C ARG A 223 -36.25 -14.57 -106.16
N LYS A 224 -36.46 -13.29 -106.50
CA LYS A 224 -36.60 -12.15 -105.57
C LYS A 224 -37.94 -12.13 -104.78
N ASN A 225 -38.63 -13.25 -104.69
CA ASN A 225 -39.88 -13.41 -103.94
C ASN A 225 -39.62 -13.27 -102.44
N TRP A 226 -40.63 -12.78 -101.71
CA TRP A 226 -40.62 -12.71 -100.24
C TRP A 226 -41.39 -13.90 -99.69
N ASN A 227 -40.71 -14.75 -98.90
CA ASN A 227 -41.32 -15.90 -98.25
C ASN A 227 -41.23 -15.73 -96.73
N GLU A 228 -42.32 -15.99 -96.02
CA GLU A 228 -42.30 -16.08 -94.56
C GLU A 228 -41.54 -17.34 -94.13
N ARG A 229 -40.68 -17.21 -93.12
CA ARG A 229 -39.86 -18.30 -92.54
C ARG A 229 -39.74 -18.09 -91.05
N TRP A 230 -39.68 -19.18 -90.29
CA TRP A 230 -39.31 -19.13 -88.88
C TRP A 230 -37.80 -18.98 -88.76
N PHE A 231 -37.32 -17.93 -88.11
CA PHE A 231 -35.91 -17.69 -87.84
C PHE A 231 -35.57 -18.06 -86.39
N VAL A 232 -34.37 -18.61 -86.18
CA VAL A 232 -33.80 -18.94 -84.88
C VAL A 232 -32.36 -18.43 -84.83
N LEU A 233 -32.11 -17.45 -83.96
CA LEU A 233 -30.81 -16.85 -83.70
C LEU A 233 -30.09 -17.59 -82.56
N LYS A 234 -28.88 -18.08 -82.83
CA LYS A 234 -27.95 -18.68 -81.88
C LYS A 234 -26.60 -17.92 -81.92
N PRO A 235 -25.66 -18.13 -80.98
CA PRO A 235 -24.49 -17.27 -80.78
C PRO A 235 -23.51 -17.18 -81.97
N ASN A 236 -23.54 -18.12 -82.90
CA ASN A 236 -22.66 -18.13 -84.09
C ASN A 236 -23.45 -18.18 -85.41
N ILE A 237 -24.79 -18.27 -85.36
CA ILE A 237 -25.59 -18.67 -86.54
C ILE A 237 -27.07 -18.27 -86.45
N VAL A 238 -27.64 -17.81 -87.55
CA VAL A 238 -29.09 -17.68 -87.75
C VAL A 238 -29.58 -18.79 -88.66
N THR A 239 -30.37 -19.72 -88.12
CA THR A 239 -31.00 -20.79 -88.92
C THR A 239 -32.44 -20.39 -89.27
N TYR A 240 -32.92 -20.79 -90.45
CA TYR A 240 -34.31 -20.51 -90.86
C TYR A 240 -35.02 -21.71 -91.48
N TYR A 241 -36.29 -21.85 -91.15
CA TYR A 241 -37.13 -23.03 -91.38
C TYR A 241 -38.44 -22.61 -92.08
N CYS A 242 -39.19 -23.56 -92.64
CA CYS A 242 -40.56 -23.27 -93.10
C CYS A 242 -41.46 -22.79 -91.96
N SER A 243 -41.35 -23.41 -90.80
CA SER A 243 -42.29 -23.35 -89.68
C SER A 243 -41.57 -23.45 -88.33
N GLU A 244 -42.27 -23.06 -87.27
CA GLU A 244 -41.81 -23.14 -85.87
C GLU A 244 -41.51 -24.57 -85.36
N ASP A 245 -41.95 -25.60 -86.09
CA ASP A 245 -41.71 -27.01 -85.76
C ASP A 245 -40.27 -27.49 -86.03
N LEU A 246 -39.43 -26.63 -86.61
CA LEU A 246 -38.00 -26.81 -86.88
C LEU A 246 -37.60 -28.01 -87.76
N LYS A 247 -38.56 -28.77 -88.33
CA LYS A 247 -38.26 -29.97 -89.12
C LYS A 247 -37.64 -29.66 -90.48
N ASP A 248 -38.15 -28.61 -91.15
CA ASP A 248 -37.77 -28.27 -92.53
C ASP A 248 -36.82 -27.06 -92.59
N LYS A 249 -35.53 -27.32 -92.35
CA LYS A 249 -34.44 -26.31 -92.41
C LYS A 249 -34.21 -25.86 -93.85
N LYS A 250 -34.48 -24.58 -94.15
CA LYS A 250 -34.30 -23.97 -95.48
C LYS A 250 -32.97 -23.24 -95.68
N GLY A 251 -32.18 -23.12 -94.63
CA GLY A 251 -30.79 -22.67 -94.71
C GLY A 251 -30.34 -21.99 -93.42
N GLU A 252 -29.18 -21.35 -93.52
CA GLU A 252 -28.55 -20.67 -92.40
C GLU A 252 -27.72 -19.46 -92.85
N ILE A 253 -27.33 -18.66 -91.87
CA ILE A 253 -26.51 -17.46 -91.97
C ILE A 253 -25.48 -17.59 -90.85
N ILE A 254 -24.25 -17.98 -91.17
CA ILE A 254 -23.15 -17.98 -90.19
C ILE A 254 -22.87 -16.51 -89.84
N LEU A 255 -22.82 -16.19 -88.55
CA LEU A 255 -22.53 -14.85 -88.06
C LEU A 255 -21.07 -14.79 -87.65
N ASP A 256 -20.23 -14.31 -88.57
CA ASP A 256 -18.80 -14.09 -88.36
C ASP A 256 -18.52 -12.68 -87.79
N GLN A 257 -17.25 -12.41 -87.47
CA GLN A 257 -16.79 -11.12 -86.96
C GLN A 257 -16.85 -9.97 -88.00
N ASN A 258 -17.01 -10.27 -89.28
CA ASN A 258 -17.10 -9.30 -90.38
C ASN A 258 -18.55 -9.00 -90.77
N CYS A 259 -19.52 -9.78 -90.28
CA CYS A 259 -20.94 -9.51 -90.45
C CYS A 259 -21.33 -8.11 -89.92
N CYS A 260 -22.32 -7.50 -90.57
CA CYS A 260 -23.04 -6.35 -90.05
C CYS A 260 -24.55 -6.49 -90.31
N VAL A 261 -25.36 -5.84 -89.48
CA VAL A 261 -26.81 -5.75 -89.68
C VAL A 261 -27.22 -4.28 -89.80
N GLU A 262 -27.89 -3.95 -90.90
CA GLU A 262 -28.23 -2.58 -91.26
C GLU A 262 -29.73 -2.39 -91.45
N SER A 263 -30.26 -1.29 -90.91
CA SER A 263 -31.63 -0.86 -91.18
C SER A 263 -31.74 -0.33 -92.62
N LEU A 264 -32.53 -0.99 -93.45
CA LEU A 264 -32.88 -0.49 -94.77
C LEU A 264 -34.10 0.47 -94.71
N PRO A 265 -34.22 1.42 -95.65
CA PRO A 265 -35.44 2.18 -95.86
C PRO A 265 -36.56 1.28 -96.43
N ASP A 266 -37.81 1.72 -96.26
CA ASP A 266 -38.98 1.04 -96.83
C ASP A 266 -38.92 1.11 -98.38
N LYS A 267 -39.13 -0.02 -99.07
CA LYS A 267 -38.90 -0.17 -100.51
C LYS A 267 -39.77 -1.28 -101.12
N ASP A 268 -40.12 -1.16 -102.40
CA ASP A 268 -40.92 -2.14 -103.17
C ASP A 268 -42.26 -2.49 -102.46
N GLY A 269 -42.88 -1.49 -101.82
CA GLY A 269 -44.08 -1.64 -100.99
C GLY A 269 -43.88 -2.32 -99.63
N ARG A 270 -42.69 -2.88 -99.36
CA ARG A 270 -42.34 -3.55 -98.09
C ARG A 270 -41.83 -2.52 -97.08
N LYS A 271 -42.29 -2.67 -95.84
CA LYS A 271 -41.87 -1.87 -94.69
C LYS A 271 -40.99 -2.67 -93.74
N CYS A 272 -40.35 -1.97 -92.80
CA CYS A 272 -39.58 -2.58 -91.71
C CYS A 272 -38.48 -3.53 -92.22
N LEU A 273 -37.80 -3.10 -93.30
CA LEU A 273 -36.70 -3.83 -93.94
C LEU A 273 -35.39 -3.70 -93.18
N PHE A 274 -34.59 -4.76 -93.18
CA PHE A 274 -33.19 -4.76 -92.75
C PHE A 274 -32.38 -5.75 -93.58
N VAL A 275 -31.05 -5.64 -93.55
CA VAL A 275 -30.14 -6.56 -94.24
C VAL A 275 -29.07 -7.06 -93.28
N VAL A 276 -28.82 -8.37 -93.29
CA VAL A 276 -27.62 -8.96 -92.68
C VAL A 276 -26.61 -9.16 -93.80
N LYS A 277 -25.51 -8.41 -93.78
CA LYS A 277 -24.38 -8.60 -94.70
C LYS A 277 -23.39 -9.55 -94.06
N CYS A 278 -22.94 -10.54 -94.82
CA CYS A 278 -21.91 -11.51 -94.47
C CYS A 278 -20.88 -11.55 -95.62
N LEU A 279 -19.69 -12.11 -95.39
CA LEU A 279 -18.58 -12.11 -96.37
C LEU A 279 -19.00 -12.50 -97.80
N GLU A 280 -19.71 -13.61 -97.97
CA GLU A 280 -20.17 -14.06 -99.29
C GLU A 280 -21.51 -13.46 -99.75
N ARG A 281 -22.41 -13.13 -98.81
CA ARG A 281 -23.85 -12.98 -99.10
C ARG A 281 -24.53 -11.96 -98.19
N SER A 282 -25.40 -11.17 -98.81
CA SER A 282 -26.35 -10.28 -98.12
C SER A 282 -27.75 -10.90 -98.09
N TYR A 283 -28.40 -10.79 -96.92
CA TYR A 283 -29.72 -11.36 -96.64
C TYR A 283 -30.71 -10.24 -96.31
N GLU A 284 -31.53 -9.83 -97.29
CA GLU A 284 -32.64 -8.90 -97.07
C GLU A 284 -33.81 -9.60 -96.34
N ILE A 285 -34.28 -8.98 -95.26
CA ILE A 285 -35.31 -9.49 -94.34
C ILE A 285 -36.28 -8.34 -93.99
N SER A 286 -37.55 -8.66 -93.77
CA SER A 286 -38.62 -7.73 -93.34
C SER A 286 -39.30 -8.30 -92.09
N ALA A 287 -39.49 -7.46 -91.07
CA ALA A 287 -40.25 -7.78 -89.86
C ALA A 287 -41.70 -7.26 -89.96
N SER A 288 -42.62 -7.80 -89.17
CA SER A 288 -44.03 -7.35 -89.15
C SER A 288 -44.21 -5.89 -88.76
N ASP A 289 -43.30 -5.34 -87.95
CA ASP A 289 -43.44 -4.03 -87.31
C ASP A 289 -42.07 -3.43 -86.93
N LYS A 290 -42.09 -2.14 -86.57
CA LYS A 290 -40.89 -1.39 -86.21
C LYS A 290 -40.21 -1.88 -84.93
N LYS A 291 -40.97 -2.41 -83.95
CA LYS A 291 -40.43 -2.89 -82.67
C LYS A 291 -39.63 -4.16 -82.89
N LYS A 292 -40.23 -5.18 -83.51
CA LYS A 292 -39.54 -6.42 -83.90
C LYS A 292 -38.36 -6.17 -84.84
N LYS A 293 -38.45 -5.22 -85.79
CA LYS A 293 -37.29 -4.82 -86.60
C LYS A 293 -36.10 -4.42 -85.71
N GLN A 294 -36.31 -3.51 -84.76
CA GLN A 294 -35.22 -3.05 -83.89
C GLN A 294 -34.74 -4.16 -82.94
N GLU A 295 -35.62 -4.96 -82.36
CA GLU A 295 -35.24 -6.11 -81.53
C GLU A 295 -34.39 -7.14 -82.30
N TRP A 296 -34.72 -7.44 -83.56
CA TRP A 296 -33.95 -8.37 -84.40
C TRP A 296 -32.61 -7.79 -84.84
N ILE A 297 -32.56 -6.50 -85.21
CA ILE A 297 -31.29 -5.79 -85.50
C ILE A 297 -30.40 -5.80 -84.25
N GLN A 298 -30.95 -5.41 -83.09
CA GLN A 298 -30.22 -5.36 -81.82
C GLN A 298 -29.70 -6.75 -81.42
N ALA A 299 -30.54 -7.79 -81.48
CA ALA A 299 -30.12 -9.15 -81.14
C ALA A 299 -29.01 -9.67 -82.07
N ILE A 300 -29.15 -9.50 -83.39
CA ILE A 300 -28.11 -9.92 -84.35
C ILE A 300 -26.82 -9.10 -84.16
N GLN A 301 -26.92 -7.79 -83.91
CA GLN A 301 -25.73 -6.95 -83.66
C GLN A 301 -25.04 -7.30 -82.33
N THR A 302 -25.79 -7.64 -81.29
CA THR A 302 -25.24 -8.18 -80.04
C THR A 302 -24.48 -9.47 -80.31
N VAL A 303 -25.04 -10.42 -81.07
CA VAL A 303 -24.37 -11.67 -81.42
C VAL A 303 -23.08 -11.45 -82.21
N VAL A 304 -23.10 -10.59 -83.24
CA VAL A 304 -21.90 -10.19 -83.99
C VAL A 304 -20.85 -9.57 -83.07
N ASN A 305 -21.25 -8.74 -82.09
CA ASN A 305 -20.33 -8.14 -81.14
C ASN A 305 -19.75 -9.17 -80.15
N LEU A 306 -20.54 -10.14 -79.67
CA LEU A 306 -20.05 -11.24 -78.84
C LEU A 306 -18.99 -12.05 -79.61
N HIS A 307 -19.23 -12.37 -80.89
CA HIS A 307 -18.24 -13.07 -81.72
C HIS A 307 -16.96 -12.23 -81.95
N LYS A 308 -17.07 -10.90 -82.16
CA LYS A 308 -15.91 -10.00 -82.30
C LYS A 308 -15.03 -9.97 -81.05
N PHE A 309 -15.63 -10.04 -79.86
CA PHE A 309 -14.92 -9.99 -78.58
C PHE A 309 -14.69 -11.39 -77.93
N GLN A 310 -15.06 -12.47 -78.63
CA GLN A 310 -15.01 -13.86 -78.13
C GLN A 310 -15.72 -14.06 -76.78
N LEU A 311 -16.79 -13.30 -76.54
CA LEU A 311 -17.55 -13.30 -75.30
C LEU A 311 -18.59 -14.44 -75.26
N PRO A 312 -18.83 -15.04 -74.08
CA PRO A 312 -19.85 -16.08 -73.93
C PRO A 312 -21.28 -15.52 -74.09
N PRO A 313 -22.28 -16.38 -74.36
CA PRO A 313 -23.69 -15.97 -74.45
C PRO A 313 -24.17 -15.25 -73.17
N PRO A 314 -25.05 -14.24 -73.26
CA PRO A 314 -25.35 -13.34 -72.13
C PRO A 314 -25.90 -14.05 -70.88
N HIS A 315 -26.69 -15.11 -71.05
CA HIS A 315 -27.24 -15.91 -69.94
C HIS A 315 -26.16 -16.77 -69.23
N LYS A 316 -25.07 -17.13 -69.91
CA LYS A 316 -23.89 -17.81 -69.33
C LYS A 316 -23.01 -16.81 -68.60
N GLU A 317 -22.77 -15.64 -69.20
CA GLU A 317 -22.05 -14.54 -68.55
C GLU A 317 -22.77 -14.08 -67.27
N ALA A 318 -24.10 -13.92 -67.32
CA ALA A 318 -24.91 -13.55 -66.16
C ALA A 318 -24.87 -14.60 -65.04
N ARG A 319 -24.96 -15.90 -65.37
CA ARG A 319 -24.81 -17.01 -64.41
C ARG A 319 -23.41 -17.03 -63.78
N GLN A 320 -22.36 -16.81 -64.57
CA GLN A 320 -20.99 -16.70 -64.07
C GLN A 320 -20.82 -15.50 -63.14
N LYS A 321 -21.35 -14.32 -63.51
CA LYS A 321 -21.35 -13.11 -62.68
C LYS A 321 -22.08 -13.30 -61.35
N ARG A 322 -23.27 -13.90 -61.33
CA ARG A 322 -24.01 -14.24 -60.09
C ARG A 322 -23.19 -15.16 -59.18
N ARG A 323 -22.60 -16.23 -59.73
CA ARG A 323 -21.78 -17.19 -58.99
C ARG A 323 -20.49 -16.59 -58.45
N ALA A 324 -19.82 -15.72 -59.23
CA ALA A 324 -18.65 -14.98 -58.78
C ALA A 324 -18.99 -14.01 -57.65
N LEU A 325 -20.13 -13.30 -57.75
CA LEU A 325 -20.62 -12.42 -56.68
C LEU A 325 -20.95 -13.20 -55.40
N ARG A 326 -21.65 -14.35 -55.49
CA ARG A 326 -21.90 -15.22 -54.32
C ARG A 326 -20.59 -15.70 -53.67
N LYS A 327 -19.63 -16.19 -54.46
CA LYS A 327 -18.32 -16.64 -53.95
C LYS A 327 -17.54 -15.50 -53.29
N LYS A 328 -17.65 -14.26 -53.81
CA LYS A 328 -17.05 -13.06 -53.20
C LYS A 328 -17.72 -12.68 -51.87
N LEU A 329 -19.06 -12.63 -51.83
CA LEU A 329 -19.82 -12.31 -50.61
C LEU A 329 -19.57 -13.34 -49.49
N LEU A 330 -19.48 -14.63 -49.84
CA LEU A 330 -19.13 -15.69 -48.90
C LEU A 330 -17.73 -15.46 -48.30
N ALA A 331 -16.72 -15.20 -49.14
CA ALA A 331 -15.35 -14.93 -48.67
C ALA A 331 -15.27 -13.65 -47.81
N GLU A 332 -16.02 -12.61 -48.16
CA GLU A 332 -16.13 -11.38 -47.37
C GLU A 332 -16.80 -11.65 -46.01
N GLN A 333 -17.82 -12.52 -45.94
CA GLN A 333 -18.42 -12.96 -44.68
C GLN A 333 -17.44 -13.80 -43.84
N GLU A 334 -16.76 -14.79 -44.43
CA GLU A 334 -15.77 -15.64 -43.75
C GLU A 334 -14.61 -14.80 -43.19
N GLU A 335 -14.13 -13.79 -43.92
CA GLU A 335 -13.11 -12.85 -43.47
C GLU A 335 -13.61 -11.96 -42.32
N MET A 336 -14.86 -11.48 -42.39
CA MET A 336 -15.47 -10.69 -41.31
C MET A 336 -15.75 -11.51 -40.05
N GLU A 337 -16.17 -12.76 -40.18
CA GLU A 337 -16.31 -13.69 -39.05
C GLU A 337 -14.96 -14.01 -38.41
N LYS A 338 -13.90 -14.20 -39.22
CA LYS A 338 -12.55 -14.42 -38.71
C LYS A 338 -12.04 -13.20 -37.92
N LYS A 339 -12.20 -12.00 -38.47
CA LYS A 339 -11.89 -10.73 -37.76
C LYS A 339 -12.72 -10.57 -36.48
N MET A 340 -13.99 -10.95 -36.49
CA MET A 340 -14.85 -10.89 -35.29
C MET A 340 -14.34 -11.83 -34.19
N LYS A 341 -13.96 -13.07 -34.54
CA LYS A 341 -13.39 -14.05 -33.61
C LYS A 341 -12.02 -13.61 -33.06
N GLU A 342 -11.18 -13.00 -33.90
CA GLU A 342 -9.90 -12.40 -33.49
C GLU A 342 -10.09 -11.22 -32.54
N LEU A 343 -11.06 -10.34 -32.80
CA LEU A 343 -11.41 -9.21 -31.93
C LEU A 343 -12.07 -9.65 -30.62
N GLN A 344 -12.86 -10.73 -30.63
CA GLN A 344 -13.43 -11.34 -29.43
C GLN A 344 -12.31 -11.86 -28.52
N LEU A 345 -11.40 -12.69 -29.05
CA LEU A 345 -10.26 -13.21 -28.31
C LEU A 345 -9.37 -12.09 -27.74
N ALA A 346 -9.07 -11.05 -28.54
CA ALA A 346 -8.27 -9.91 -28.08
C ALA A 346 -8.96 -9.06 -27.00
N ASN A 347 -10.30 -9.08 -26.93
CA ASN A 347 -11.07 -8.43 -25.88
C ASN A 347 -11.11 -9.30 -24.61
N GLU A 348 -11.24 -10.62 -24.75
CA GLU A 348 -11.20 -11.59 -23.64
C GLU A 348 -9.84 -11.60 -22.95
N THR A 349 -8.73 -11.66 -23.69
CA THR A 349 -7.37 -11.58 -23.09
C THR A 349 -7.16 -10.25 -22.37
N LYS A 350 -7.60 -9.14 -22.96
CA LYS A 350 -7.51 -7.81 -22.33
C LYS A 350 -8.40 -7.66 -21.08
N GLN A 351 -9.52 -8.37 -21.02
CA GLN A 351 -10.33 -8.44 -19.79
C GLN A 351 -9.60 -9.24 -18.70
N GLN A 352 -8.97 -10.37 -19.05
CA GLN A 352 -8.15 -11.16 -18.11
C GLN A 352 -6.96 -10.34 -17.58
N GLU A 353 -6.23 -9.61 -18.44
CA GLU A 353 -5.17 -8.68 -18.04
C GLU A 353 -5.69 -7.62 -17.05
N LEU A 354 -6.85 -7.01 -17.33
CA LEU A 354 -7.47 -6.02 -16.44
C LEU A 354 -7.94 -6.64 -15.11
N GLU A 355 -8.34 -7.91 -15.08
CA GLU A 355 -8.69 -8.62 -13.84
C GLU A 355 -7.46 -8.97 -13.00
N VAL A 356 -6.35 -9.39 -13.63
CA VAL A 356 -5.06 -9.59 -12.95
C VAL A 356 -4.58 -8.28 -12.34
N MET A 357 -4.50 -7.19 -13.12
CA MET A 357 -4.13 -5.86 -12.62
C MET A 357 -5.04 -5.39 -11.48
N ARG A 358 -6.36 -5.63 -11.57
CA ARG A 358 -7.31 -5.33 -10.49
C ARG A 358 -7.10 -6.17 -9.24
N LYS A 359 -6.63 -7.41 -9.37
CA LYS A 359 -6.29 -8.28 -8.23
C LYS A 359 -5.01 -7.81 -7.56
N GLU A 360 -3.95 -7.56 -8.32
CA GLU A 360 -2.67 -7.05 -7.83
C GLU A 360 -2.84 -5.72 -7.07
N LEU A 361 -3.64 -4.78 -7.60
CA LEU A 361 -3.96 -3.52 -6.93
C LEU A 361 -4.70 -3.72 -5.59
N ARG A 362 -5.57 -4.74 -5.47
CA ARG A 362 -6.23 -5.07 -4.18
C ARG A 362 -5.27 -5.71 -3.19
N GLU A 363 -4.39 -6.60 -3.65
CA GLU A 363 -3.41 -7.27 -2.81
C GLU A 363 -2.35 -6.28 -2.29
N ALA A 364 -1.88 -5.35 -3.14
CA ALA A 364 -1.01 -4.25 -2.74
C ALA A 364 -1.70 -3.29 -1.73
N ALA A 365 -2.98 -2.95 -1.95
CA ALA A 365 -3.74 -2.13 -1.00
C ALA A 365 -3.94 -2.85 0.35
N ALA A 366 -4.21 -4.16 0.34
CA ALA A 366 -4.33 -4.96 1.56
C ALA A 366 -3.00 -5.06 2.33
N GLN A 367 -1.87 -5.23 1.62
CA GLN A 367 -0.53 -5.19 2.22
C GLN A 367 -0.22 -3.82 2.82
N ALA A 368 -0.55 -2.71 2.13
CA ALA A 368 -0.35 -1.36 2.64
C ALA A 368 -1.16 -1.08 3.92
N MET A 369 -2.45 -1.48 3.96
CA MET A 369 -3.28 -1.35 5.16
C MET A 369 -2.76 -2.21 6.32
N GLU A 370 -2.25 -3.41 6.03
CA GLU A 370 -1.68 -4.31 7.03
C GLU A 370 -0.32 -3.82 7.57
N GLU A 371 0.51 -3.19 6.72
CA GLU A 371 1.71 -2.48 7.16
C GLU A 371 1.36 -1.26 8.02
N GLU A 372 0.36 -0.47 7.63
CA GLU A 372 -0.07 0.70 8.40
C GLU A 372 -0.63 0.26 9.78
N ARG A 373 -1.46 -0.78 9.82
CA ARG A 373 -1.93 -1.40 11.07
C ARG A 373 -0.77 -1.83 11.95
N LYS A 374 0.23 -2.52 11.42
CA LYS A 374 1.44 -2.92 12.17
C LYS A 374 2.23 -1.72 12.70
N ARG A 375 2.38 -0.65 11.91
CA ARG A 375 3.05 0.60 12.34
C ARG A 375 2.28 1.23 13.51
N GLN A 376 0.96 1.36 13.40
CA GLN A 376 0.08 1.86 14.47
C GLN A 376 0.17 0.98 15.73
N GLU A 377 0.11 -0.35 15.60
CA GLU A 377 0.27 -1.29 16.71
C GLU A 377 1.62 -1.15 17.42
N THR A 378 2.73 -1.01 16.67
CA THR A 378 4.04 -0.77 17.30
C THR A 378 4.13 0.59 17.99
N GLN A 379 3.48 1.63 17.46
CA GLN A 379 3.44 2.95 18.09
C GLN A 379 2.65 2.92 19.41
N VAL A 380 1.49 2.25 19.44
CA VAL A 380 0.69 2.06 20.65
C VAL A 380 1.43 1.22 21.69
N GLN A 381 2.10 0.12 21.28
CA GLN A 381 2.92 -0.69 22.19
C GLN A 381 4.11 0.08 22.79
N LEU A 382 4.69 1.04 22.06
CA LEU A 382 5.73 1.93 22.61
C LEU A 382 5.14 2.91 23.63
N GLN A 383 3.97 3.50 23.36
CA GLN A 383 3.28 4.40 24.29
C GLN A 383 2.88 3.68 25.59
N ASP A 384 2.34 2.46 25.51
CA ASP A 384 1.99 1.62 26.66
C ASP A 384 3.22 1.24 27.51
N ARG A 385 4.36 0.93 26.88
CA ARG A 385 5.63 0.73 27.58
C ARG A 385 6.10 1.99 28.31
N PHE A 386 6.09 3.15 27.65
CA PHE A 386 6.47 4.40 28.30
C PHE A 386 5.53 4.78 29.46
N GLN A 387 4.22 4.52 29.32
CA GLN A 387 3.28 4.73 30.42
C GLN A 387 3.55 3.79 31.59
N THR A 388 3.72 2.48 31.35
CA THR A 388 3.98 1.50 32.42
C THR A 388 5.35 1.67 33.06
N GLU A 389 6.36 2.19 32.35
CA GLU A 389 7.64 2.63 32.92
C GLU A 389 7.47 3.88 33.80
N MET A 390 6.73 4.90 33.33
CA MET A 390 6.41 6.09 34.11
C MET A 390 5.63 5.77 35.39
N GLU A 391 4.67 4.84 35.34
CA GLU A 391 3.91 4.38 36.50
C GLU A 391 4.79 3.66 37.53
N ARG A 392 5.80 2.89 37.07
CA ARG A 392 6.81 2.28 37.95
C ARG A 392 7.71 3.32 38.61
N GLU A 393 8.20 4.29 37.86
CA GLU A 393 9.01 5.40 38.41
C GLU A 393 8.23 6.22 39.44
N LEU A 394 6.94 6.51 39.18
CA LEU A 394 6.06 7.16 40.15
C LEU A 394 5.85 6.32 41.42
N LEU A 395 5.78 4.99 41.31
CA LEU A 395 5.68 4.09 42.47
C LEU A 395 6.98 4.04 43.27
N ILE A 396 8.14 3.89 42.60
CA ILE A 396 9.47 3.90 43.22
C ILE A 396 9.70 5.23 43.94
N ARG A 397 9.35 6.35 43.30
CA ARG A 397 9.43 7.69 43.89
C ARG A 397 8.58 7.82 45.15
N ARG A 398 7.32 7.38 45.13
CA ARG A 398 6.45 7.37 46.32
C ARG A 398 7.01 6.51 47.46
N GLN A 399 7.60 5.35 47.15
CA GLN A 399 8.27 4.50 48.13
C GLN A 399 9.49 5.20 48.74
N MET A 400 10.30 5.89 47.94
CA MET A 400 11.46 6.63 48.41
C MET A 400 11.07 7.88 49.22
N GLU A 401 10.02 8.61 48.81
CA GLU A 401 9.44 9.73 49.58
C GLU A 401 8.92 9.25 50.96
N ALA A 402 8.29 8.07 51.03
CA ALA A 402 7.89 7.46 52.30
C ALA A 402 9.09 7.05 53.19
N GLN A 403 10.16 6.49 52.61
CA GLN A 403 11.39 6.17 53.36
C GLN A 403 12.10 7.43 53.88
N VAL A 404 12.10 8.52 53.11
CA VAL A 404 12.63 9.82 53.55
C VAL A 404 11.78 10.39 54.69
N ALA A 405 10.44 10.31 54.62
CA ALA A 405 9.56 10.72 55.70
C ALA A 405 9.80 9.91 56.99
N GLN A 406 9.99 8.59 56.90
CA GLN A 406 10.33 7.75 58.06
C GLN A 406 11.66 8.21 58.70
N LYS A 407 12.73 8.35 57.90
CA LYS A 407 14.04 8.82 58.39
C LYS A 407 13.99 10.24 58.97
N SER A 408 13.12 11.10 58.45
CA SER A 408 12.89 12.43 59.00
C SER A 408 12.26 12.38 60.40
N ASN A 409 11.32 11.45 60.63
CA ASN A 409 10.71 11.25 61.95
C ASN A 409 11.71 10.66 62.95
N GLU A 410 12.53 9.70 62.52
CA GLU A 410 13.63 9.14 63.31
C GLU A 410 14.65 10.22 63.70
N LEU A 411 15.00 11.12 62.77
CA LEU A 411 15.88 12.27 63.05
C LEU A 411 15.25 13.25 64.06
N GLN A 412 13.95 13.53 63.96
CA GLN A 412 13.25 14.38 64.94
C GLN A 412 13.27 13.79 66.34
N GLN A 413 13.06 12.47 66.49
CA GLN A 413 13.16 11.79 67.79
C GLN A 413 14.58 11.89 68.38
N ASN A 414 15.62 11.72 67.55
CA ASN A 414 17.00 11.90 67.98
C ASN A 414 17.29 13.35 68.41
N LEU A 415 16.78 14.37 67.71
CA LEU A 415 16.94 15.78 68.08
C LEU A 415 16.26 16.12 69.43
N ILE A 416 15.06 15.56 69.70
CA ILE A 416 14.42 15.71 71.01
C ILE A 416 15.31 15.12 72.11
N ARG A 417 15.84 13.92 71.90
CA ARG A 417 16.71 13.23 72.87
C ARG A 417 18.06 13.94 73.09
N VAL A 418 18.60 14.60 72.07
CA VAL A 418 19.77 15.48 72.24
C VAL A 418 19.41 16.69 73.11
N ARG A 419 18.24 17.31 72.91
CA ARG A 419 17.78 18.45 73.72
C ARG A 419 17.55 18.07 75.19
N GLU A 420 17.00 16.88 75.44
CA GLU A 420 16.86 16.33 76.81
C GLU A 420 18.22 16.15 77.49
N LEU A 421 19.25 15.72 76.74
CA LEU A 421 20.63 15.63 77.25
C LEU A 421 21.24 17.01 77.50
N GLU A 422 21.06 17.98 76.60
CA GLU A 422 21.52 19.37 76.75
C GLU A 422 20.92 20.01 78.01
N GLU A 423 19.61 19.86 78.24
CA GLU A 423 18.95 20.34 79.46
C GLU A 423 19.50 19.69 80.75
N MET A 424 19.88 18.40 80.71
CA MET A 424 20.51 17.74 81.86
C MET A 424 21.94 18.23 82.09
N TYR A 425 22.73 18.46 81.03
CA TYR A 425 24.05 19.07 81.15
C TYR A 425 23.97 20.50 81.71
N GLN A 426 22.97 21.28 81.30
CA GLN A 426 22.79 22.65 81.80
C GLN A 426 22.45 22.67 83.30
N LYS A 427 21.54 21.81 83.77
CA LYS A 427 21.21 21.65 85.20
C LYS A 427 22.40 21.14 86.03
N LEU A 428 23.26 20.31 85.45
CA LEU A 428 24.49 19.84 86.08
C LEU A 428 25.56 20.95 86.19
N GLN A 429 25.63 21.83 85.19
CA GLN A 429 26.51 23.00 85.19
C GLN A 429 26.07 24.04 86.24
N GLU A 430 24.76 24.33 86.33
CA GLU A 430 24.18 25.21 87.34
C GLU A 430 24.54 24.75 88.77
N ALA A 431 24.30 23.46 89.09
CA ALA A 431 24.65 22.89 90.39
C ALA A 431 26.16 22.90 90.71
N LEU A 432 27.01 22.82 89.68
CA LEU A 432 28.48 22.91 89.82
C LEU A 432 28.95 24.36 90.04
N ASP A 433 28.25 25.35 89.50
CA ASP A 433 28.55 26.76 89.72
C ASP A 433 28.02 27.25 91.08
N ASP A 434 26.88 26.71 91.56
CA ASP A 434 26.41 26.86 92.94
C ASP A 434 27.46 26.33 93.96
N GLU A 435 28.05 25.15 93.73
CA GLU A 435 29.11 24.60 94.59
C GLU A 435 30.34 25.54 94.67
N LYS A 436 30.75 26.09 93.52
CA LYS A 436 31.86 27.07 93.46
C LYS A 436 31.52 28.35 94.22
N GLN A 437 30.30 28.87 94.07
CA GLN A 437 29.90 30.09 94.76
C GLN A 437 29.88 29.87 96.28
N ALA A 438 29.26 28.80 96.77
CA ALA A 438 29.24 28.47 98.20
C ALA A 438 30.66 28.33 98.78
N ARG A 439 31.59 27.73 98.02
CA ARG A 439 33.00 27.60 98.40
C ARG A 439 33.74 28.95 98.41
N GLN A 440 33.45 29.84 97.47
CA GLN A 440 34.03 31.17 97.42
C GLN A 440 33.50 32.07 98.56
N GLU A 441 32.23 31.92 98.93
CA GLU A 441 31.64 32.56 100.10
C GLU A 441 32.27 32.07 101.41
N GLU A 442 32.56 30.76 101.53
CA GLU A 442 33.32 30.22 102.67
C GLU A 442 34.74 30.79 102.77
N GLU A 443 35.46 30.88 101.64
CA GLU A 443 36.80 31.48 101.60
C GLU A 443 36.79 32.98 101.95
N ASN A 444 35.80 33.73 101.43
CA ASN A 444 35.59 35.13 101.77
C ASN A 444 35.28 35.34 103.26
N ALA A 445 34.51 34.43 103.89
CA ALA A 445 34.24 34.47 105.32
C ALA A 445 35.50 34.21 106.16
N ARG A 446 36.34 33.24 105.76
CA ARG A 446 37.65 32.98 106.39
C ARG A 446 38.59 34.19 106.28
N LEU A 447 38.61 34.88 105.14
CA LEU A 447 39.38 36.10 104.92
C LEU A 447 38.95 37.24 105.86
N HIS A 448 37.65 37.50 106.00
CA HIS A 448 37.14 38.49 106.95
C HIS A 448 37.47 38.12 108.41
N GLN A 449 37.40 36.83 108.77
CA GLN A 449 37.79 36.37 110.10
C GLN A 449 39.29 36.58 110.37
N ALA A 450 40.16 36.38 109.37
CA ALA A 450 41.58 36.64 109.49
C ALA A 450 41.89 38.15 109.68
N GLN A 451 41.22 39.04 108.93
CA GLN A 451 41.37 40.49 109.08
C GLN A 451 40.98 40.98 110.48
N LEU A 452 39.86 40.48 111.04
CA LEU A 452 39.44 40.81 112.40
C LEU A 452 40.45 40.34 113.46
N LEU A 453 41.10 39.19 113.25
CA LEU A 453 42.16 38.70 114.13
C LEU A 453 43.45 39.53 114.02
N GLU A 454 43.78 40.04 112.82
CA GLU A 454 44.93 40.93 112.60
C GLU A 454 44.70 42.32 113.25
N GLU A 455 43.49 42.88 113.14
CA GLU A 455 43.13 44.09 113.87
C GLU A 455 43.25 43.94 115.40
N GLU A 456 42.75 42.84 115.96
CA GLU A 456 42.87 42.55 117.40
C GLU A 456 44.33 42.30 117.83
N ALA A 457 45.16 41.71 116.96
CA ALA A 457 46.59 41.58 117.19
C ALA A 457 47.30 42.95 117.18
N ALA A 458 46.96 43.84 116.24
CA ALA A 458 47.49 45.20 116.17
C ALA A 458 47.12 46.03 117.41
N LYS A 459 45.86 45.96 117.87
CA LYS A 459 45.40 46.61 119.11
C LYS A 459 46.21 46.11 120.33
N ARG A 460 46.48 44.80 120.42
CA ARG A 460 47.31 44.21 121.48
C ARG A 460 48.77 44.66 121.41
N ALA A 461 49.37 44.71 120.22
CA ALA A 461 50.76 45.15 120.04
C ALA A 461 50.98 46.61 120.49
N VAL A 462 50.00 47.50 120.25
CA VAL A 462 50.05 48.89 120.75
C VAL A 462 50.02 48.93 122.29
N LEU A 463 49.14 48.16 122.93
CA LEU A 463 49.08 48.07 124.39
C LEU A 463 50.37 47.50 124.99
N GLU A 464 50.93 46.45 124.39
CA GLU A 464 52.17 45.82 124.86
C GLU A 464 53.39 46.74 124.73
N LYS A 465 53.44 47.58 123.68
CA LYS A 465 54.47 48.61 123.52
C LYS A 465 54.36 49.69 124.59
N LEU A 466 53.14 50.15 124.89
CA LEU A 466 52.88 51.17 125.92
C LEU A 466 53.20 50.65 127.33
N HIS A 467 52.96 49.35 127.59
CA HIS A 467 53.41 48.67 128.83
C HIS A 467 54.94 48.62 128.94
N LYS A 468 55.66 48.30 127.85
CA LYS A 468 57.13 48.28 127.83
C LYS A 468 57.74 49.68 128.03
N GLU A 469 57.10 50.71 127.50
CA GLU A 469 57.49 52.12 127.73
C GLU A 469 57.33 52.51 129.21
N GLN A 470 56.27 52.04 129.90
CA GLN A 470 56.11 52.20 131.35
C GLN A 470 57.16 51.44 132.17
N GLU A 471 57.46 50.18 131.82
CA GLU A 471 58.52 49.41 132.50
C GLU A 471 59.90 50.07 132.42
N VAL A 472 60.26 50.65 131.26
CA VAL A 472 61.55 51.32 131.08
C VAL A 472 61.64 52.58 131.94
N ALA A 473 60.57 53.35 132.05
CA ALA A 473 60.52 54.52 132.93
C ALA A 473 60.73 54.15 134.40
N ILE A 474 60.09 53.07 134.89
CA ILE A 474 60.29 52.56 136.26
C ILE A 474 61.76 52.15 136.47
N LYS A 475 62.32 51.34 135.54
CA LYS A 475 63.70 50.84 135.62
C LYS A 475 64.75 51.98 135.62
N MET A 476 64.49 53.09 134.93
CA MET A 476 65.34 54.29 135.00
C MET A 476 65.32 54.90 136.41
N THR A 477 64.15 55.13 136.98
CA THR A 477 64.04 55.74 138.33
C THR A 477 64.61 54.85 139.45
N GLU A 478 64.59 53.52 139.29
CA GLU A 478 65.28 52.61 140.20
C GLU A 478 66.82 52.64 140.06
N ALA A 479 67.35 52.98 138.88
CA ALA A 479 68.78 53.11 138.65
C ALA A 479 69.34 54.39 139.29
N GLU A 480 68.69 55.54 139.06
CA GLU A 480 69.05 56.82 139.69
C GLU A 480 69.08 56.72 141.22
N LYS A 481 68.12 56.00 141.82
CA LYS A 481 68.10 55.74 143.27
C LYS A 481 69.32 54.95 143.76
N LYS A 482 69.79 53.96 143.00
CA LYS A 482 70.95 53.14 143.37
C LYS A 482 72.28 53.90 143.27
N GLU A 483 72.43 54.79 142.30
CA GLU A 483 73.62 55.66 142.23
C GLU A 483 73.71 56.59 143.44
N LEU A 484 72.58 57.16 143.89
CA LEU A 484 72.52 57.99 145.10
C LEU A 484 72.84 57.19 146.38
N GLU A 485 72.43 55.92 146.47
CA GLU A 485 72.77 55.03 147.58
C GLU A 485 74.27 54.68 147.62
N GLN A 486 74.90 54.41 146.47
CA GLN A 486 76.34 54.19 146.39
C GLN A 486 77.17 55.42 146.80
N ILE A 487 76.71 56.63 146.42
CA ILE A 487 77.33 57.90 146.85
C ILE A 487 77.25 58.09 148.38
N HIS A 488 76.28 57.46 149.06
CA HIS A 488 76.18 57.46 150.52
C HIS A 488 77.20 56.52 151.16
N GLU A 489 77.27 55.25 150.72
CA GLU A 489 78.23 54.26 151.25
C GLU A 489 79.69 54.75 151.19
N VAL A 490 80.09 55.38 150.09
CA VAL A 490 81.48 55.84 149.90
C VAL A 490 81.86 56.91 150.94
N LYS A 491 80.93 57.79 151.32
CA LYS A 491 81.14 58.81 152.36
C LYS A 491 81.18 58.19 153.76
N GLU A 492 80.39 57.15 153.98
CA GLU A 492 80.29 56.46 155.27
C GLU A 492 81.54 55.61 155.56
N LYS A 493 82.11 54.96 154.54
CA LYS A 493 83.40 54.26 154.62
C LYS A 493 84.55 55.22 154.96
N ALA A 494 84.63 56.37 154.29
CA ALA A 494 85.63 57.41 154.59
C ALA A 494 85.53 57.97 156.02
N LEU A 495 84.32 57.99 156.61
CA LEU A 495 84.12 58.37 158.01
C LEU A 495 84.67 57.32 158.99
N GLN A 496 84.51 56.03 158.69
CA GLN A 496 85.03 54.94 159.52
C GLN A 496 86.56 54.86 159.53
N GLU A 497 87.22 55.11 158.40
CA GLU A 497 88.69 55.15 158.32
C GLU A 497 89.28 56.24 159.23
N ALA A 498 88.64 57.42 159.29
CA ALA A 498 89.03 58.51 160.18
C ALA A 498 88.85 58.16 161.68
N MET A 499 87.90 57.29 162.03
CA MET A 499 87.70 56.82 163.40
C MET A 499 88.77 55.80 163.83
N GLN A 500 89.17 54.88 162.95
CA GLN A 500 90.15 53.83 163.27
C GLN A 500 91.55 54.40 163.57
N GLN A 501 91.97 55.44 162.84
CA GLN A 501 93.23 56.13 163.09
C GLN A 501 93.28 56.78 164.49
N LEU A 502 92.13 57.24 164.99
CA LEU A 502 92.01 57.87 166.30
C LEU A 502 92.08 56.84 167.44
N GLU A 503 91.53 55.64 167.23
CA GLU A 503 91.57 54.52 168.19
C GLU A 503 92.99 53.93 168.35
N GLN A 504 93.83 54.00 167.32
CA GLN A 504 95.24 53.55 167.41
C GLN A 504 96.05 54.46 168.34
N LEU A 505 95.86 55.79 168.26
CA LEU A 505 96.53 56.77 169.11
C LEU A 505 96.19 56.62 170.61
N GLU A 506 95.00 56.09 170.94
CA GLU A 506 94.65 55.79 172.33
C GLU A 506 95.29 54.50 172.86
N LYS A 507 95.44 53.47 172.01
CA LYS A 507 96.02 52.17 172.41
C LYS A 507 97.51 52.26 172.73
N GLU A 508 98.27 53.04 171.95
CA GLU A 508 99.70 53.29 172.19
C GLU A 508 99.95 53.99 173.54
N ARG A 509 99.03 54.89 173.93
CA ARG A 509 99.07 55.61 175.22
C ARG A 509 98.86 54.71 176.44
N ILE A 510 98.10 53.62 176.29
CA ILE A 510 97.77 52.70 177.39
C ILE A 510 98.94 51.73 177.65
N LEU A 511 99.49 51.12 176.60
CA LEU A 511 100.54 50.09 176.72
C LEU A 511 101.82 50.58 177.43
N ALA A 512 102.16 51.87 177.28
CA ALA A 512 103.32 52.46 177.96
C ALA A 512 103.13 52.61 179.49
N LEU A 513 101.89 52.74 179.97
CA LEU A 513 101.58 52.86 181.40
C LEU A 513 101.64 51.50 182.13
N GLU A 514 101.30 50.41 181.46
CA GLU A 514 101.33 49.06 182.05
C GLU A 514 102.77 48.57 182.31
N GLN A 515 103.72 48.91 181.41
CA GLN A 515 105.14 48.60 181.59
C GLN A 515 105.73 49.22 182.87
N TYR A 516 105.20 50.38 183.30
CA TYR A 516 105.60 51.06 184.54
C TYR A 516 105.13 50.31 185.80
N GLN A 517 104.05 49.54 185.74
CA GLN A 517 103.49 48.84 186.90
C GLN A 517 104.09 47.45 187.14
N GLN A 518 104.33 46.68 186.07
CA GLN A 518 104.65 45.25 186.20
C GLN A 518 105.97 44.97 186.94
N VAL A 519 106.94 45.90 186.86
CA VAL A 519 108.22 45.83 187.59
C VAL A 519 108.02 45.82 189.11
N SER A 520 106.96 46.45 189.63
CA SER A 520 106.73 46.54 191.08
C SER A 520 106.32 45.21 191.72
N LYS A 521 105.66 44.31 190.97
CA LYS A 521 104.85 43.24 191.56
C LYS A 521 105.60 41.92 191.81
N ASN A 522 106.72 41.71 191.14
CA ASN A 522 107.51 40.47 191.22
C ASN A 522 108.31 40.31 192.53
N LEU A 523 108.18 41.24 193.48
CA LEU A 523 108.91 41.23 194.75
C LEU A 523 108.18 40.49 195.90
N GLU A 524 106.89 40.14 195.75
CA GLU A 524 106.04 39.75 196.90
C GLU A 524 105.70 38.24 197.01
N GLU A 525 105.25 37.57 195.94
CA GLU A 525 104.37 36.39 196.09
C GLU A 525 105.03 34.99 196.12
N ALA A 526 106.33 34.87 196.39
CA ALA A 526 107.01 33.56 196.49
C ALA A 526 106.67 32.74 197.76
N ALA A 527 105.64 33.14 198.53
CA ALA A 527 105.49 32.80 199.94
C ALA A 527 104.78 31.48 200.27
N CYS A 528 103.60 31.20 199.70
CA CYS A 528 102.64 30.28 200.33
C CYS A 528 101.96 29.27 199.40
N LYS A 529 102.35 27.98 199.47
CA LYS A 529 101.52 26.84 199.06
C LYS A 529 101.71 25.61 199.96
N THR A 530 100.75 25.33 200.84
CA THR A 530 100.49 23.95 201.31
C THR A 530 99.06 23.80 201.86
N ARG A 531 98.41 22.67 201.53
CA ARG A 531 97.12 22.16 202.08
C ARG A 531 95.84 22.95 201.75
N SER A 532 94.65 22.33 201.71
CA SER A 532 94.29 20.94 201.33
C SER A 532 92.76 20.79 201.16
N TRP A 533 92.31 19.53 200.99
CA TRP A 533 91.12 18.89 201.59
C TRP A 533 90.30 19.72 202.62
N LYS A 534 88.98 19.48 202.77
CA LYS A 534 88.47 18.10 202.98
C LYS A 534 87.03 17.74 202.54
N ASP A 535 86.07 18.66 202.53
CA ASP A 535 84.65 18.28 202.61
C ASP A 535 83.90 18.37 201.26
N LYS A 536 83.43 17.24 200.70
CA LYS A 536 82.86 17.13 199.32
C LYS A 536 81.29 17.19 199.28
N VAL A 537 80.61 17.79 198.21
CA VAL A 537 79.17 17.67 197.57
C VAL A 537 78.21 19.05 197.17
N LEU A 538 78.00 19.83 195.88
CA LEU A 538 76.89 20.88 195.12
C LEU A 538 76.93 22.18 193.88
N GLN A 539 75.86 22.73 192.98
CA GLN A 539 75.19 24.08 192.12
C GLN A 539 75.35 25.20 190.72
N HIS A 540 74.30 25.93 189.94
CA HIS A 540 73.92 27.35 189.05
C HIS A 540 73.58 27.96 187.40
N GLU A 541 72.97 29.24 186.88
CA GLU A 541 72.27 29.86 185.43
C GLU A 541 72.09 31.48 184.66
N GLY A 542 71.38 31.98 183.42
CA GLY A 542 71.08 33.48 182.65
C GLY A 542 70.34 34.04 181.11
N LEU A 543 69.97 35.40 180.53
CA LEU A 543 69.20 36.07 179.14
C LEU A 543 69.10 37.75 178.54
N MET A 544 68.52 38.65 177.47
CA MET A 544 68.02 39.09 175.89
C MET A 544 67.28 40.60 175.24
N ARG A 545 67.22 41.28 173.88
CA ARG A 545 66.32 42.53 173.08
C ARG A 545 66.43 43.36 171.50
N LEU A 546 65.56 44.36 170.78
CA LEU A 546 65.59 45.24 169.31
C LEU A 546 64.59 46.55 168.59
N ILE A 547 64.66 47.35 167.31
CA ILE A 547 63.75 48.54 166.48
C ILE A 547 64.00 49.28 164.84
N GLN A 548 63.56 50.32 163.83
CA GLN A 548 62.68 51.66 163.20
C GLN A 548 62.18 52.19 161.52
N PRO A 549 62.25 53.46 160.69
CA PRO A 549 61.28 54.32 159.57
C PRO A 549 61.55 55.24 158.05
N GLY A 550 60.71 56.19 157.24
CA GLY A 550 60.82 57.02 155.74
C GLY A 550 59.96 58.36 154.93
N SER A 551 60.00 58.96 153.54
CA SER A 551 59.36 60.32 152.72
C SER A 551 59.12 60.79 151.02
N LYS A 552 58.71 62.07 150.33
CA LYS A 552 58.25 62.59 148.74
C LYS A 552 57.95 64.16 147.94
N ASN A 553 57.80 64.62 146.51
CA ASN A 553 57.18 65.97 145.65
C ASN A 553 57.20 66.52 143.94
N PRO A 554 56.47 67.60 143.17
CA PRO A 554 56.28 68.12 141.55
C PRO A 554 55.72 69.61 140.70
N GLY A 555 55.76 70.07 139.26
CA GLY A 555 54.89 71.14 138.23
C GLY A 555 55.24 72.30 136.90
N HIS A 556 54.47 72.81 135.70
CA HIS A 556 54.63 74.06 134.53
C HIS A 556 53.64 74.62 133.13
N VAL A 557 53.77 75.75 132.14
CA VAL A 557 52.87 76.37 130.80
C VAL A 557 53.15 77.69 129.60
N THR A 558 52.52 78.07 128.28
CA THR A 558 52.59 79.39 127.17
C THR A 558 51.77 79.80 125.63
N ASN A 559 51.81 80.99 124.70
CA ASN A 559 51.03 81.50 123.26
C ASN A 559 51.15 82.91 122.14
N TRP A 560 50.72 83.20 120.72
CA TRP A 560 50.26 84.53 119.70
C TRP A 560 50.25 84.88 117.94
N GLY A 561 49.68 85.98 117.08
CA GLY A 561 49.77 86.53 115.46
C GLY A 561 48.83 87.62 114.40
N PRO A 562 49.02 88.26 113.03
CA PRO A 562 48.16 89.25 112.07
C PRO A 562 47.60 89.08 110.50
N ALA A 563 46.43 89.70 110.08
CA ALA A 563 45.95 90.21 108.68
C ALA A 563 44.85 89.53 107.72
N SER A 564 44.20 90.23 106.71
CA SER A 564 43.09 89.77 105.73
C SER A 564 42.61 90.68 104.48
N PHE A 565 41.65 90.23 103.58
CA PHE A 565 40.84 90.91 102.46
C PHE A 565 39.31 90.49 102.50
N THR A 566 38.37 91.02 101.67
CA THR A 566 36.89 90.77 101.78
C THR A 566 36.14 90.20 100.53
N GLN A 567 34.91 89.72 100.72
CA GLN A 567 34.24 88.71 99.87
C GLN A 567 33.15 89.23 98.88
N GLY A 568 32.73 90.50 98.97
CA GLY A 568 31.57 91.00 98.20
C GLY A 568 31.86 91.41 96.74
N GLU A 569 33.09 91.77 96.41
CA GLU A 569 33.40 92.49 95.15
C GLU A 569 33.61 91.60 93.92
N LEU A 570 33.91 90.30 94.12
CA LEU A 570 34.36 89.45 93.01
C LEU A 570 33.20 88.97 92.11
N GLN A 571 32.08 88.51 92.69
CA GLN A 571 31.04 87.82 91.93
C GLN A 571 30.09 88.74 91.13
N GLN A 572 30.11 90.07 91.34
CA GLN A 572 29.49 90.99 90.39
C GLN A 572 30.18 91.00 89.02
N ARG A 573 31.51 90.81 88.98
CA ARG A 573 32.29 90.85 87.72
C ARG A 573 32.01 89.68 86.79
N GLU A 574 31.76 88.50 87.34
CA GLU A 574 31.65 87.26 86.56
C GLU A 574 30.37 87.21 85.72
N LYS A 575 29.22 87.65 86.27
CA LYS A 575 27.93 87.68 85.55
C LYS A 575 27.90 88.64 84.36
N SER A 576 28.63 89.76 84.41
CA SER A 576 28.67 90.74 83.30
C SER A 576 29.40 90.21 82.04
N TRP A 577 30.18 89.14 82.16
CA TRP A 577 31.14 88.76 81.11
C TRP A 577 30.50 88.03 79.91
N GLN A 578 29.37 87.33 80.10
CA GLN A 578 28.79 86.47 79.05
C GLN A 578 27.72 87.15 78.17
N GLU A 579 27.25 88.36 78.50
CA GLU A 579 26.23 89.09 77.72
C GLU A 579 26.71 89.59 76.32
N LYS A 580 27.97 89.33 75.94
CA LYS A 580 28.62 89.91 74.75
C LYS A 580 28.97 88.92 73.62
N ARG A 581 28.31 87.75 73.55
CA ARG A 581 28.80 86.60 72.73
C ARG A 581 27.99 86.25 71.46
N SER A 582 27.18 87.17 70.93
CA SER A 582 26.45 87.01 69.65
C SER A 582 26.97 88.01 68.60
N PRO A 583 27.27 87.59 67.35
CA PRO A 583 27.81 88.48 66.32
C PRO A 583 26.75 89.00 65.33
N SER A 584 26.93 90.23 64.85
CA SER A 584 26.20 90.84 63.73
C SER A 584 27.15 91.60 62.81
N THR A 585 26.90 91.54 61.50
CA THR A 585 27.36 92.51 60.49
C THR A 585 26.69 93.88 60.74
N ASP A 586 27.19 95.00 60.20
CA ASP A 586 28.32 95.19 59.27
C ASP A 586 29.70 95.34 59.93
#